data_AF-A0A7D6ER13-F1
#
_entry.id   AF-A0A7D6ER13-F1
#
_cell.length_a   1.000
_cell.length_b   1.000
_cell.length_c   1.000
_cell.angle_alpha   90.00
_cell.angle_beta   90.00
_cell.angle_gamma   90.00
#
_symmetry.space_group_name_H-M   'P 1'
#
loop_
_entity.id
_entity.type
_entity.pdbx_description
1 polymer ?
#
loop_
_entity_poly.entity_id
_entity_poly.type
_entity_poly.pdbx_seq_one_letter_code
_entity_poly.pdbx_strand_id
1 'polypeptide(L)'
;MKKSSFLLFVTFLLFGSLPAASADGTVIHLISKPHQLFDGTFRNDELATDLLSSGRLGKALEQKRVGSRTWIIDGELLDEVADMADGYKLASDKAPTGELVAKEWLSRLLLVTSGDQVIALPYGNPDIDLAKRSAPSELRLYLTYGAERVAFNLNRKISTESGASWSTGTSRLSPLLRKKYTQNRQALTALSSVVNAAEVAAQRAKLAILLSPSLDKNDREFFSYNASEGVAKTLSKLRVTSGKYQIASETGKVPVTVINGFSVPVEVNIKLTPLNSRVQVTNIVALQIPANSRTQLALPFTVIAPGATTVIAQITNKDGDFIGPSAKLAINITLFDSKVTWFTIGAAILLFIAALTQTIRRIRKGRNEKQ
;
A
#
# COMPACT_ATOMS: atom_id res chain seq x y z
N MET A 1 17.07 21.26 -101.61
CA MET A 1 18.25 22.09 -101.34
C MET A 1 18.28 22.47 -99.86
N LYS A 2 19.32 22.02 -99.16
CA LYS A 2 20.06 22.68 -98.07
C LYS A 2 19.32 23.46 -96.96
N LYS A 3 19.48 22.88 -95.74
CA LYS A 3 20.09 23.45 -94.52
C LYS A 3 19.18 23.94 -93.37
N SER A 4 19.20 23.12 -92.32
CA SER A 4 19.54 23.45 -90.92
C SER A 4 18.63 24.38 -90.11
N SER A 5 18.08 23.89 -89.00
CA SER A 5 18.74 24.08 -87.69
C SER A 5 18.15 23.22 -86.58
N PHE A 6 19.03 22.85 -85.67
CA PHE A 6 18.88 22.01 -84.49
C PHE A 6 18.48 22.91 -83.31
N LEU A 7 17.46 22.54 -82.52
CA LEU A 7 17.37 22.99 -81.13
C LEU A 7 16.64 21.97 -80.26
N LEU A 8 17.40 21.44 -79.30
CA LEU A 8 16.98 20.68 -78.13
C LEU A 8 16.07 21.53 -77.22
N PHE A 9 15.00 20.95 -76.67
CA PHE A 9 14.61 21.26 -75.29
C PHE A 9 13.93 20.07 -74.63
N VAL A 10 14.69 19.40 -73.76
CA VAL A 10 14.23 18.37 -72.83
C VAL A 10 13.40 19.07 -71.75
N THR A 11 12.09 18.79 -71.70
CA THR A 11 11.23 19.29 -70.62
C THR A 11 11.43 18.41 -69.39
N PHE A 12 12.10 18.98 -68.41
CA PHE A 12 12.49 18.37 -67.15
C PHE A 12 11.25 18.17 -66.24
N LEU A 13 11.05 16.94 -65.76
CA LEU A 13 10.11 16.56 -64.72
C LEU A 13 10.44 17.33 -63.42
N LEU A 14 9.62 18.32 -63.07
CA LEU A 14 9.62 19.02 -61.78
C LEU A 14 8.24 18.92 -61.14
N PHE A 15 7.83 17.71 -60.75
CA PHE A 15 6.94 17.58 -59.60
C PHE A 15 7.79 17.59 -58.35
N GLY A 16 8.07 18.80 -57.88
CA GLY A 16 8.67 19.02 -56.58
C GLY A 16 7.80 18.35 -55.51
N SER A 17 8.43 17.47 -54.74
CA SER A 17 7.94 17.02 -53.44
C SER A 17 7.70 18.26 -52.57
N LEU A 18 6.46 18.73 -52.51
CA LEU A 18 6.05 19.67 -51.48
C LEU A 18 6.26 18.95 -50.13
N PRO A 19 7.03 19.51 -49.19
CA PRO A 19 7.01 19.01 -47.82
C PRO A 19 5.56 19.11 -47.35
N ALA A 20 5.00 18.01 -46.86
CA ALA A 20 3.71 18.03 -46.19
C ALA A 20 3.76 19.13 -45.13
N ALA A 21 2.86 20.10 -45.23
CA ALA A 21 2.73 21.14 -44.22
C ALA A 21 2.55 20.45 -42.86
N SER A 22 3.52 20.58 -41.96
CA SER A 22 3.35 20.21 -40.56
C SER A 22 2.20 21.06 -40.04
N ALA A 23 1.05 20.43 -39.79
CA ALA A 23 -0.05 21.10 -39.11
C ALA A 23 0.50 21.65 -37.79
N ASP A 24 0.35 22.96 -37.59
CA ASP A 24 0.81 23.66 -36.39
C ASP A 24 0.00 23.15 -35.19
N GLY A 25 0.51 22.09 -34.56
CA GLY A 25 -0.17 21.34 -33.52
C GLY A 25 0.23 21.87 -32.14
N THR A 26 -0.76 22.27 -31.33
CA THR A 26 -0.51 22.72 -29.96
C THR A 26 -0.52 21.54 -28.99
N VAL A 27 0.53 21.37 -28.20
CA VAL A 27 0.60 20.37 -27.12
C VAL A 27 0.45 21.05 -25.77
N ILE A 28 -0.54 20.62 -24.98
CA ILE A 28 -0.82 21.17 -23.65
C ILE A 28 -0.55 20.11 -22.58
N HIS A 29 0.30 20.44 -21.61
CA HIS A 29 0.60 19.56 -20.48
C HIS A 29 -0.19 19.96 -19.24
N LEU A 30 -0.97 19.02 -18.71
CA LEU A 30 -1.66 19.13 -17.43
C LEU A 30 -0.98 18.20 -16.43
N ILE A 31 0.04 18.75 -15.77
CA ILE A 31 0.88 18.08 -14.79
C ILE A 31 1.00 18.99 -13.58
N SER A 32 1.05 18.42 -12.39
CA SER A 32 1.32 19.16 -11.16
C SER A 32 2.30 18.40 -10.27
N LYS A 33 2.78 19.06 -9.21
CA LYS A 33 3.33 18.33 -8.07
C LYS A 33 2.16 17.69 -7.30
N PRO A 34 2.37 16.61 -6.55
CA PRO A 34 1.33 16.05 -5.69
C PRO A 34 0.94 17.03 -4.56
N HIS A 35 -0.33 17.03 -4.18
CA HIS A 35 -0.90 17.78 -3.07
C HIS A 35 -1.54 16.88 -2.01
N GLN A 36 -1.93 15.67 -2.37
CA GLN A 36 -2.63 14.71 -1.54
C GLN A 36 -1.65 13.72 -0.89
N LEU A 37 -1.75 13.59 0.43
CA LEU A 37 -1.04 12.63 1.25
C LEU A 37 -1.49 11.19 0.95
N PHE A 38 -0.69 10.21 1.36
CA PHE A 38 -0.98 8.79 1.15
C PHE A 38 -2.24 8.28 1.87
N ASP A 39 -2.75 9.02 2.86
CA ASP A 39 -4.03 8.72 3.53
C ASP A 39 -5.25 9.42 2.89
N GLY A 40 -5.07 10.16 1.79
CA GLY A 40 -6.13 10.82 1.04
C GLY A 40 -6.40 12.28 1.47
N THR A 41 -5.79 12.76 2.55
CA THR A 41 -5.91 14.18 2.95
C THR A 41 -4.99 15.08 2.12
N PHE A 42 -5.32 16.35 1.97
CA PHE A 42 -4.53 17.32 1.22
C PHE A 42 -3.58 18.09 2.14
N ARG A 43 -2.34 18.30 1.70
CA ARG A 43 -1.35 19.03 2.47
C ARG A 43 -1.74 20.50 2.69
N ASN A 44 -2.29 21.13 1.66
CA ASN A 44 -2.69 22.54 1.62
C ASN A 44 -3.66 22.80 0.45
N ASP A 45 -4.11 24.05 0.30
CA ASP A 45 -4.99 24.53 -0.79
C ASP A 45 -4.22 25.12 -1.99
N GLU A 46 -2.95 24.76 -2.18
CA GLU A 46 -2.15 25.28 -3.29
C GLU A 46 -2.75 24.88 -4.65
N LEU A 47 -3.24 23.64 -4.78
CA LEU A 47 -3.90 23.16 -5.99
C LEU A 47 -5.15 23.99 -6.32
N ALA A 48 -5.93 24.41 -5.31
CA ALA A 48 -7.09 25.27 -5.52
C ALA A 48 -6.71 26.59 -6.22
N THR A 49 -5.56 27.16 -5.86
CA THR A 49 -5.04 28.39 -6.49
C THR A 49 -4.61 28.15 -7.93
N ASP A 50 -4.01 26.98 -8.21
CA ASP A 50 -3.57 26.60 -9.56
C ASP A 50 -4.74 26.35 -10.52
N LEU A 51 -5.88 25.87 -10.01
CA LEU A 51 -7.09 25.57 -10.78
C LEU A 51 -7.93 26.80 -11.15
N LEU A 52 -7.77 27.92 -10.44
CA LEU A 52 -8.42 29.19 -10.80
C LEU A 52 -8.10 29.59 -12.24
N SER A 53 -9.00 30.32 -12.90
CA SER A 53 -8.79 30.81 -14.28
C SER A 53 -7.50 31.63 -14.46
N SER A 54 -7.06 32.33 -13.41
CA SER A 54 -5.78 33.05 -13.36
C SER A 54 -4.58 32.16 -12.99
N GLY A 55 -4.84 30.99 -12.42
CA GLY A 55 -3.86 29.99 -12.02
C GLY A 55 -3.24 29.26 -13.20
N ARG A 56 -2.17 28.51 -12.93
CA ARG A 56 -1.39 27.83 -13.98
C ARG A 56 -2.21 26.78 -14.74
N LEU A 57 -2.98 25.96 -14.03
CA LEU A 57 -3.81 24.91 -14.63
C LEU A 57 -5.09 25.47 -15.23
N GLY A 58 -5.65 26.55 -14.67
CA GLY A 58 -6.79 27.24 -15.30
C GLY A 58 -6.41 27.92 -16.61
N LYS A 59 -5.29 28.65 -16.65
CA LYS A 59 -4.76 29.28 -17.88
C LYS A 59 -4.52 28.28 -19.02
N ALA A 60 -4.12 27.05 -18.69
CA ALA A 60 -3.94 25.99 -19.69
C ALA A 60 -5.25 25.64 -20.41
N LEU A 61 -6.41 25.78 -19.75
CA LEU A 61 -7.73 25.51 -20.34
C LEU A 61 -8.28 26.69 -21.16
N GLU A 62 -7.72 27.89 -21.00
CA GLU A 62 -8.14 29.12 -21.68
C GLU A 62 -7.41 29.37 -23.02
N GLN A 63 -6.45 28.50 -23.38
CA GLN A 63 -5.70 28.65 -24.62
C GLN A 63 -6.63 28.54 -25.85
N LYS A 64 -6.58 29.53 -26.72
CA LYS A 64 -7.34 29.55 -27.98
C LYS A 64 -6.92 28.38 -28.85
N ARG A 65 -7.90 27.67 -29.44
CA ARG A 65 -7.63 26.58 -30.37
C ARG A 65 -7.03 27.12 -31.66
N VAL A 66 -5.77 26.80 -31.89
CA VAL A 66 -5.05 27.02 -33.16
C VAL A 66 -4.63 25.65 -33.67
N GLY A 67 -5.19 25.22 -34.80
CA GLY A 67 -4.88 23.91 -35.39
C GLY A 67 -5.36 22.71 -34.57
N SER A 68 -4.65 21.59 -34.72
CA SER A 68 -4.86 20.38 -33.92
C SER A 68 -4.28 20.57 -32.51
N ARG A 69 -4.98 20.06 -31.50
CA ARG A 69 -4.54 20.15 -30.10
C ARG A 69 -4.43 18.76 -29.48
N THR A 70 -3.33 18.53 -28.78
CA THR A 70 -3.05 17.29 -28.05
C THR A 70 -2.85 17.61 -26.57
N TRP A 71 -3.57 16.88 -25.71
CA TRP A 71 -3.51 17.02 -24.27
C TRP A 71 -2.67 15.90 -23.67
N ILE A 72 -1.63 16.26 -22.93
CA ILE A 72 -0.81 15.35 -22.15
C ILE A 72 -1.22 15.50 -20.69
N ILE A 73 -1.89 14.49 -20.13
CA ILE A 73 -2.55 14.61 -18.83
C ILE A 73 -2.01 13.58 -17.84
N ASP A 74 -1.66 14.03 -16.64
CA ASP A 74 -1.37 13.14 -15.51
C ASP A 74 -2.67 12.65 -14.85
N GLY A 75 -2.82 11.34 -14.72
CA GLY A 75 -3.96 10.73 -14.04
C GLY A 75 -3.98 11.03 -12.54
N GLU A 76 -2.82 11.27 -11.93
CA GLU A 76 -2.74 11.63 -10.50
C GLU A 76 -3.33 13.01 -10.24
N LEU A 77 -3.00 14.00 -11.09
CA LEU A 77 -3.61 15.31 -11.03
C LEU A 77 -5.14 15.22 -11.17
N LEU A 78 -5.65 14.41 -12.09
CA LEU A 78 -7.10 14.29 -12.25
C LEU A 78 -7.77 13.63 -11.05
N ASP A 79 -7.14 12.64 -10.43
CA ASP A 79 -7.64 12.04 -9.19
C ASP A 79 -7.66 13.06 -8.06
N GLU A 80 -6.61 13.89 -7.89
CA GLU A 80 -6.60 14.94 -6.88
C GLU A 80 -7.71 15.98 -7.10
N VAL A 81 -7.92 16.41 -8.34
CA VAL A 81 -8.97 17.40 -8.64
C VAL A 81 -10.37 16.78 -8.47
N ALA A 82 -10.55 15.50 -8.83
CA ALA A 82 -11.79 14.78 -8.59
C ALA A 82 -12.10 14.65 -7.08
N ASP A 83 -11.11 14.24 -6.28
CA ASP A 83 -11.24 14.18 -4.82
C ASP A 83 -11.54 15.56 -4.22
N MET A 84 -10.94 16.63 -4.74
CA MET A 84 -11.29 18.00 -4.34
C MET A 84 -12.73 18.36 -4.68
N ALA A 85 -13.22 17.97 -5.85
CA ALA A 85 -14.59 18.23 -6.31
C ALA A 85 -15.63 17.41 -5.53
N ASP A 86 -15.31 16.20 -5.08
CA ASP A 86 -16.21 15.39 -4.25
C ASP A 86 -16.27 15.84 -2.77
N GLY A 87 -15.38 16.75 -2.40
CA GLY A 87 -15.22 17.26 -1.04
C GLY A 87 -14.01 16.61 -0.36
N TYR A 88 -13.05 17.44 0.03
CA TYR A 88 -11.76 17.00 0.55
C TYR A 88 -11.48 17.53 1.96
N LYS A 89 -10.40 17.04 2.58
CA LYS A 89 -9.94 17.52 3.89
C LYS A 89 -8.48 17.92 3.82
N LEU A 90 -8.15 19.00 4.50
CA LEU A 90 -6.77 19.38 4.72
C LEU A 90 -6.17 18.56 5.87
N ALA A 91 -4.86 18.34 5.82
CA ALA A 91 -4.09 17.76 6.91
C ALA A 91 -4.02 18.69 8.14
N SER A 92 -4.29 19.98 7.93
CA SER A 92 -4.55 20.97 8.98
C SER A 92 -6.04 21.06 9.29
N ASP A 93 -6.40 21.54 10.48
CA ASP A 93 -7.80 21.77 10.88
C ASP A 93 -8.53 22.92 10.15
N LYS A 94 -7.91 23.51 9.12
CA LYS A 94 -8.52 24.57 8.30
C LYS A 94 -9.57 23.99 7.35
N ALA A 95 -10.62 24.77 7.10
CA ALA A 95 -11.63 24.42 6.11
C ALA A 95 -11.04 24.51 4.67
N PRO A 96 -11.30 23.51 3.81
CA PRO A 96 -10.92 23.55 2.40
C PRO A 96 -11.72 24.61 1.64
N THR A 97 -11.11 25.22 0.63
CA THR A 97 -11.75 26.28 -0.17
C THR A 97 -11.91 25.93 -1.66
N GLY A 98 -11.34 24.82 -2.10
CA GLY A 98 -11.18 24.48 -3.51
C GLY A 98 -12.29 23.64 -4.15
N GLU A 99 -13.32 23.20 -3.41
CA GLU A 99 -14.32 22.26 -3.93
C GLU A 99 -15.04 22.81 -5.16
N LEU A 100 -15.56 24.03 -5.08
CA LEU A 100 -16.26 24.67 -6.21
C LEU A 100 -15.31 24.92 -7.38
N VAL A 101 -14.09 25.38 -7.11
CA VAL A 101 -13.07 25.63 -8.14
C VAL A 101 -12.71 24.35 -8.88
N ALA A 102 -12.59 23.22 -8.17
CA ALA A 102 -12.31 21.91 -8.76
C ALA A 102 -13.47 21.43 -9.65
N LYS A 103 -14.73 21.59 -9.22
CA LYS A 103 -15.92 21.27 -10.03
C LYS A 103 -15.96 22.07 -11.34
N GLU A 104 -15.71 23.37 -11.24
CA GLU A 104 -15.67 24.26 -12.41
C GLU A 104 -14.54 23.88 -13.36
N TRP A 105 -13.34 23.63 -12.82
CA TRP A 105 -12.18 23.26 -13.62
C TRP A 105 -12.37 21.92 -14.35
N LEU A 106 -12.92 20.89 -13.68
CA LEU A 106 -13.21 19.59 -14.33
C LEU A 106 -14.26 19.74 -15.42
N SER A 107 -15.32 20.49 -15.16
CA SER A 107 -16.36 20.76 -16.16
C SER A 107 -15.78 21.45 -17.40
N ARG A 108 -14.88 22.42 -17.19
CA ARG A 108 -14.14 23.10 -18.26
C ARG A 108 -13.23 22.12 -19.00
N LEU A 109 -12.47 21.28 -18.29
CA LEU A 109 -11.57 20.29 -18.88
C LEU A 109 -12.32 19.33 -19.81
N LEU A 110 -13.45 18.79 -19.35
CA LEU A 110 -14.30 17.90 -20.15
C LEU A 110 -14.76 18.57 -21.45
N LEU A 111 -15.17 19.84 -21.36
CA LEU A 111 -15.58 20.61 -22.54
C LEU A 111 -14.41 20.85 -23.51
N VAL A 112 -13.27 21.35 -23.02
CA VAL A 112 -12.16 21.75 -23.90
C VAL A 112 -11.39 20.56 -24.46
N THR A 113 -11.39 19.41 -23.80
CA THR A 113 -10.74 18.19 -24.33
C THR A 113 -11.64 17.42 -25.29
N SER A 114 -12.93 17.76 -25.39
CA SER A 114 -13.88 17.08 -26.26
C SER A 114 -13.43 17.13 -27.73
N GLY A 115 -13.29 15.95 -28.34
CA GLY A 115 -12.84 15.79 -29.73
C GLY A 115 -11.33 15.98 -29.97
N ASP A 116 -10.54 16.37 -28.97
CA ASP A 116 -9.09 16.49 -29.09
C ASP A 116 -8.37 15.18 -28.70
N GLN A 117 -7.13 15.01 -29.17
CA GLN A 117 -6.30 13.86 -28.76
C GLN A 117 -5.89 14.02 -27.29
N VAL A 118 -6.00 12.94 -26.52
CA VAL A 118 -5.56 12.88 -25.12
C VAL A 118 -4.60 11.71 -24.95
N ILE A 119 -3.43 11.99 -24.40
CA ILE A 119 -2.40 11.02 -24.04
C ILE A 119 -2.22 11.08 -22.52
N ALA A 120 -2.39 9.94 -21.85
CA ALA A 120 -2.18 9.84 -20.43
C ALA A 120 -0.71 9.58 -20.10
N LEU A 121 -0.17 10.32 -19.14
CA LEU A 121 1.13 10.03 -18.55
C LEU A 121 1.05 8.82 -17.61
N PRO A 122 2.18 8.13 -17.35
CA PRO A 122 2.24 7.24 -16.20
C PRO A 122 1.88 8.00 -14.92
N TYR A 123 1.06 7.37 -14.07
CA TYR A 123 0.48 7.99 -12.87
C TYR A 123 1.54 8.70 -12.02
N GLY A 124 1.35 9.99 -11.73
CA GLY A 124 2.27 10.80 -10.91
C GLY A 124 3.53 11.27 -11.64
N ASN A 125 3.57 11.14 -12.97
CA ASN A 125 4.65 11.58 -13.86
C ASN A 125 6.07 11.17 -13.38
N PRO A 126 6.35 9.87 -13.15
CA PRO A 126 7.65 9.43 -12.65
C PRO A 126 8.77 9.63 -13.68
N ASP A 127 10.00 9.88 -13.21
CA ASP A 127 11.21 9.75 -14.03
C ASP A 127 11.30 8.31 -14.56
N ILE A 128 11.16 8.17 -15.87
CA ILE A 128 11.06 6.89 -16.56
C ILE A 128 12.36 6.08 -16.46
N ASP A 129 13.52 6.73 -16.54
CA ASP A 129 14.80 6.03 -16.46
C ASP A 129 15.10 5.56 -15.05
N LEU A 130 14.71 6.36 -14.05
CA LEU A 130 14.77 5.92 -12.66
C LEU A 130 13.77 4.78 -12.38
N ALA A 131 12.54 4.88 -12.89
CA ALA A 131 11.52 3.86 -12.74
C ALA A 131 11.93 2.54 -13.39
N LYS A 132 12.47 2.56 -14.62
CA LYS A 132 13.00 1.37 -15.31
C LYS A 132 14.09 0.66 -14.50
N ARG A 133 15.03 1.41 -13.93
CA ARG A 133 16.13 0.86 -13.14
C ARG A 133 15.69 0.36 -11.76
N SER A 134 14.77 1.06 -11.13
CA SER A 134 14.39 0.80 -9.74
C SER A 134 13.23 -0.18 -9.61
N ALA A 135 12.27 -0.16 -10.55
CA ALA A 135 10.98 -0.84 -10.47
C ALA A 135 10.41 -1.17 -11.87
N PRO A 136 11.10 -1.98 -12.69
CA PRO A 136 10.68 -2.25 -14.07
C PRO A 136 9.28 -2.87 -14.18
N SER A 137 8.90 -3.75 -13.25
CA SER A 137 7.56 -4.36 -13.18
C SER A 137 6.47 -3.36 -12.80
N GLU A 138 6.79 -2.35 -11.99
CA GLU A 138 5.82 -1.31 -11.58
C GLU A 138 5.61 -0.26 -12.66
N LEU A 139 6.59 -0.01 -13.53
CA LEU A 139 6.42 0.97 -14.61
C LEU A 139 5.19 0.65 -15.48
N ARG A 140 4.97 -0.64 -15.77
CA ARG A 140 3.77 -1.08 -16.49
C ARG A 140 2.49 -0.80 -15.70
N LEU A 141 2.52 -0.98 -14.38
CA LEU A 141 1.39 -0.63 -13.51
C LEU A 141 1.13 0.87 -13.59
N TYR A 142 2.15 1.72 -13.49
CA TYR A 142 2.00 3.18 -13.51
C TYR A 142 1.41 3.68 -14.84
N LEU A 143 1.84 3.10 -15.96
CA LEU A 143 1.30 3.40 -17.28
C LEU A 143 -0.18 2.99 -17.40
N THR A 144 -0.50 1.77 -17.01
CA THR A 144 -1.86 1.22 -17.15
C THR A 144 -2.82 1.96 -16.22
N TYR A 145 -2.44 2.12 -14.96
CA TYR A 145 -3.24 2.83 -13.97
C TYR A 145 -3.42 4.30 -14.37
N GLY A 146 -2.36 5.00 -14.78
CA GLY A 146 -2.47 6.40 -15.25
C GLY A 146 -3.45 6.57 -16.41
N ALA A 147 -3.40 5.69 -17.41
CA ALA A 147 -4.33 5.70 -18.53
C ALA A 147 -5.78 5.41 -18.09
N GLU A 148 -5.98 4.44 -17.20
CA GLU A 148 -7.30 4.14 -16.62
C GLU A 148 -7.87 5.34 -15.85
N ARG A 149 -7.06 6.02 -15.04
CA ARG A 149 -7.50 7.18 -14.26
C ARG A 149 -7.82 8.38 -15.15
N VAL A 150 -7.05 8.65 -16.20
CA VAL A 150 -7.38 9.71 -17.16
C VAL A 150 -8.67 9.38 -17.91
N ALA A 151 -8.83 8.15 -18.40
CA ALA A 151 -10.04 7.72 -19.09
C ALA A 151 -11.29 7.78 -18.19
N PHE A 152 -11.14 7.36 -16.93
CA PHE A 152 -12.19 7.41 -15.91
C PHE A 152 -12.65 8.85 -15.64
N ASN A 153 -11.72 9.75 -15.32
CA ASN A 153 -12.05 11.14 -14.98
C ASN A 153 -12.58 11.94 -16.18
N LEU A 154 -12.16 11.61 -17.41
CA LEU A 154 -12.69 12.23 -18.63
C LEU A 154 -13.98 11.56 -19.14
N ASN A 155 -14.41 10.46 -18.52
CA ASN A 155 -15.55 9.64 -18.94
C ASN A 155 -15.52 9.27 -20.45
N ARG A 156 -14.33 8.91 -20.96
CA ARG A 156 -14.15 8.53 -22.37
C ARG A 156 -12.92 7.65 -22.56
N LYS A 157 -12.91 6.92 -23.67
CA LYS A 157 -11.69 6.23 -24.13
C LYS A 157 -10.66 7.27 -24.59
N ILE A 158 -9.39 6.98 -24.34
CA ILE A 158 -8.25 7.81 -24.75
C ILE A 158 -7.33 7.02 -25.69
N SER A 159 -6.35 7.71 -26.29
CA SER A 159 -5.39 7.08 -27.19
C SER A 159 -4.57 5.98 -26.50
N THR A 160 -4.26 4.91 -27.24
CA THR A 160 -3.41 3.80 -26.77
C THR A 160 -1.92 4.10 -26.86
N GLU A 161 -1.55 5.33 -27.23
CA GLU A 161 -0.16 5.77 -27.27
C GLU A 161 0.44 5.75 -25.86
N SER A 162 1.62 5.18 -25.72
CA SER A 162 2.32 5.13 -24.43
C SER A 162 2.79 6.52 -24.03
N GLY A 163 2.21 7.08 -22.96
CA GLY A 163 2.66 8.36 -22.39
C GLY A 163 4.06 8.35 -21.78
N ALA A 164 4.76 7.21 -21.74
CA ALA A 164 6.13 7.14 -21.22
C ALA A 164 7.10 8.09 -21.92
N SER A 165 6.98 8.30 -23.24
CA SER A 165 7.83 9.25 -23.99
C SER A 165 7.54 10.71 -23.65
N TRP A 166 6.35 10.98 -23.11
CA TRP A 166 5.89 12.33 -22.75
C TRP A 166 6.19 12.69 -21.29
N SER A 167 6.57 11.71 -20.45
CA SER A 167 7.13 11.97 -19.12
C SER A 167 8.58 12.45 -19.27
N THR A 168 8.81 13.71 -18.92
CA THR A 168 10.10 14.39 -19.09
C THR A 168 10.65 14.86 -17.75
N GLY A 169 11.98 14.89 -17.64
CA GLY A 169 12.71 15.38 -16.47
C GLY A 169 13.42 14.28 -15.69
N THR A 170 14.35 14.70 -14.84
CA THR A 170 15.18 13.79 -14.02
C THR A 170 14.85 13.93 -12.54
N SER A 171 14.57 12.80 -11.90
CA SER A 171 14.29 12.74 -10.48
C SER A 171 15.54 12.95 -9.64
N ARG A 172 15.44 13.97 -8.78
CA ARG A 172 16.33 14.34 -7.69
C ARG A 172 16.46 13.32 -6.53
N LEU A 173 15.85 12.14 -6.61
CA LEU A 173 15.66 11.24 -5.47
C LEU A 173 16.99 10.72 -4.90
N SER A 174 17.26 11.03 -3.63
CA SER A 174 18.52 10.68 -2.97
C SER A 174 18.61 9.16 -2.71
N PRO A 175 19.82 8.59 -2.56
CA PRO A 175 19.99 7.16 -2.28
C PRO A 175 19.19 6.67 -1.05
N LEU A 176 19.12 7.48 0.01
CA LEU A 176 18.35 7.16 1.21
C LEU A 176 16.85 7.04 0.91
N LEU A 177 16.30 7.99 0.15
CA LEU A 177 14.88 7.98 -0.21
C LEU A 177 14.56 6.91 -1.25
N ARG A 178 15.48 6.57 -2.16
CA ARG A 178 15.37 5.41 -3.07
C ARG A 178 15.24 4.10 -2.30
N LYS A 179 15.99 3.95 -1.19
CA LYS A 179 15.86 2.79 -0.31
C LYS A 179 14.46 2.70 0.31
N LYS A 180 13.93 3.82 0.82
CA LYS A 180 12.55 3.89 1.35
C LYS A 180 11.50 3.55 0.29
N TYR A 181 11.60 4.15 -0.90
CA TYR A 181 10.73 3.81 -2.03
C TYR A 181 10.77 2.30 -2.34
N THR A 182 11.97 1.71 -2.39
CA THR A 182 12.14 0.28 -2.68
C THR A 182 11.48 -0.59 -1.61
N GLN A 183 11.66 -0.25 -0.32
CA GLN A 183 11.03 -0.96 0.79
C GLN A 183 9.51 -0.88 0.75
N ASN A 184 8.96 0.32 0.55
CA ASN A 184 7.52 0.54 0.46
C ASN A 184 6.90 -0.21 -0.73
N ARG A 185 7.57 -0.15 -1.89
CA ARG A 185 7.16 -0.90 -3.08
C ARG A 185 7.13 -2.39 -2.81
N GLN A 186 8.24 -2.97 -2.32
CA GLN A 186 8.32 -4.41 -2.03
C GLN A 186 7.24 -4.85 -1.05
N ALA A 187 6.97 -4.05 -0.01
CA ALA A 187 5.94 -4.38 0.97
C ALA A 187 4.53 -4.36 0.36
N LEU A 188 4.21 -3.37 -0.51
CA LEU A 188 2.92 -3.36 -1.21
C LEU A 188 2.82 -4.44 -2.30
N THR A 189 3.91 -4.78 -2.98
CA THR A 189 3.94 -5.91 -3.93
C THR A 189 3.62 -7.21 -3.18
N ALA A 190 4.28 -7.46 -2.05
CA ALA A 190 4.03 -8.62 -1.20
C ALA A 190 2.57 -8.64 -0.70
N LEU A 191 2.04 -7.50 -0.23
CA LEU A 191 0.64 -7.39 0.17
C LEU A 191 -0.32 -7.70 -0.99
N SER A 192 -0.06 -7.18 -2.18
CA SER A 192 -0.91 -7.41 -3.36
C SER A 192 -0.89 -8.85 -3.86
N SER A 193 0.05 -9.68 -3.40
CA SER A 193 0.06 -11.12 -3.70
C SER A 193 -1.03 -11.90 -2.95
N VAL A 194 -1.58 -11.33 -1.86
CA VAL A 194 -2.65 -11.95 -1.06
C VAL A 194 -3.92 -11.11 -0.99
N VAL A 195 -3.82 -9.79 -1.20
CA VAL A 195 -4.95 -8.85 -1.16
C VAL A 195 -5.23 -8.31 -2.56
N ASN A 196 -6.28 -8.82 -3.20
CA ASN A 196 -6.79 -8.28 -4.46
C ASN A 196 -7.84 -7.19 -4.22
N ALA A 197 -7.41 -5.99 -3.83
CA ALA A 197 -8.28 -4.85 -3.56
C ALA A 197 -7.84 -3.61 -4.34
N ALA A 198 -8.81 -2.83 -4.85
CA ALA A 198 -8.55 -1.60 -5.60
C ALA A 198 -7.70 -0.59 -4.80
N GLU A 199 -7.92 -0.49 -3.49
CA GLU A 199 -7.13 0.38 -2.61
C GLU A 199 -5.64 0.01 -2.59
N VAL A 200 -5.29 -1.28 -2.69
CA VAL A 200 -3.89 -1.72 -2.71
C VAL A 200 -3.24 -1.38 -4.06
N ALA A 201 -3.97 -1.55 -5.17
CA ALA A 201 -3.51 -1.15 -6.49
C ALA A 201 -3.29 0.37 -6.57
N ALA A 202 -4.21 1.17 -6.04
CA ALA A 202 -4.11 2.62 -5.96
C ALA A 202 -2.88 3.07 -5.14
N GLN A 203 -2.66 2.49 -3.96
CA GLN A 203 -1.49 2.79 -3.12
C GLN A 203 -0.17 2.41 -3.82
N ARG A 204 -0.14 1.31 -4.56
CA ARG A 204 1.02 0.92 -5.37
C ARG A 204 1.30 1.95 -6.47
N ALA A 205 0.29 2.36 -7.22
CA ALA A 205 0.43 3.39 -8.25
C ALA A 205 0.88 4.73 -7.66
N LYS A 206 0.36 5.11 -6.49
CA LYS A 206 0.71 6.35 -5.78
C LYS A 206 2.19 6.46 -5.42
N LEU A 207 2.92 5.35 -5.28
CA LEU A 207 4.37 5.38 -5.08
C LEU A 207 5.15 5.99 -6.26
N ALA A 208 4.57 6.01 -7.47
CA ALA A 208 5.20 6.60 -8.64
C ALA A 208 5.49 8.09 -8.48
N ILE A 209 4.64 8.80 -7.74
CA ILE A 209 4.79 10.22 -7.41
C ILE A 209 6.17 10.52 -6.81
N LEU A 210 6.71 9.61 -5.99
CA LEU A 210 8.01 9.79 -5.33
C LEU A 210 9.19 9.83 -6.32
N LEU A 211 8.96 9.32 -7.53
CA LEU A 211 9.92 9.35 -8.62
C LEU A 211 9.76 10.59 -9.51
N SER A 212 8.78 11.45 -9.25
CA SER A 212 8.48 12.59 -10.10
C SER A 212 9.60 13.65 -10.10
N PRO A 213 9.93 14.23 -11.27
CA PRO A 213 10.85 15.36 -11.36
C PRO A 213 10.22 16.68 -10.88
N SER A 214 8.88 16.77 -10.72
CA SER A 214 8.20 17.98 -10.23
C SER A 214 8.45 18.26 -8.75
N LEU A 215 8.88 17.25 -7.98
CA LEU A 215 9.18 17.40 -6.56
C LEU A 215 10.49 18.16 -6.33
N ASP A 216 10.41 19.25 -5.57
CA ASP A 216 11.60 19.90 -5.03
C ASP A 216 12.25 19.06 -3.91
N LYS A 217 13.32 19.58 -3.29
CA LYS A 217 14.04 18.85 -2.24
C LYS A 217 13.17 18.57 -1.02
N ASN A 218 12.40 19.56 -0.56
CA ASN A 218 11.60 19.50 0.67
C ASN A 218 10.37 18.63 0.44
N ASP A 219 9.69 18.80 -0.69
CA ASP A 219 8.53 18.01 -1.07
C ASP A 219 8.90 16.54 -1.22
N ARG A 220 10.04 16.24 -1.87
CA ARG A 220 10.49 14.86 -2.03
C ARG A 220 10.77 14.18 -0.69
N GLU A 221 11.40 14.89 0.24
CA GLU A 221 11.64 14.35 1.58
C GLU A 221 10.32 14.10 2.29
N PHE A 222 9.45 15.11 2.35
CA PHE A 222 8.14 15.03 2.99
C PHE A 222 7.29 13.86 2.46
N PHE A 223 7.07 13.79 1.14
CA PHE A 223 6.25 12.73 0.53
C PHE A 223 6.87 11.34 0.70
N SER A 224 8.20 11.21 0.73
CA SER A 224 8.84 9.91 0.99
C SER A 224 8.58 9.39 2.41
N TYR A 225 8.56 10.27 3.41
CA TYR A 225 8.20 9.90 4.78
C TYR A 225 6.70 9.64 4.92
N ASN A 226 5.87 10.53 4.37
CA ASN A 226 4.42 10.35 4.35
C ASN A 226 4.00 9.04 3.67
N ALA A 227 4.64 8.67 2.56
CA ALA A 227 4.43 7.38 1.91
C ALA A 227 4.76 6.20 2.81
N SER A 228 5.86 6.29 3.55
CA SER A 228 6.28 5.23 4.48
C SER A 228 5.24 5.03 5.59
N GLU A 229 4.67 6.11 6.12
CA GLU A 229 3.61 6.06 7.11
C GLU A 229 2.30 5.51 6.54
N GLY A 230 1.88 5.97 5.36
CA GLY A 230 0.67 5.49 4.68
C GLY A 230 0.75 4.01 4.32
N VAL A 231 1.90 3.54 3.82
CA VAL A 231 2.16 2.13 3.54
C VAL A 231 2.14 1.31 4.84
N ALA A 232 2.78 1.79 5.92
CA ALA A 232 2.73 1.10 7.20
C ALA A 232 1.30 0.97 7.76
N LYS A 233 0.47 2.01 7.62
CA LYS A 233 -0.97 1.97 7.98
C LYS A 233 -1.72 0.93 7.14
N THR A 234 -1.49 0.92 5.82
CA THR A 234 -2.12 -0.03 4.89
C THR A 234 -1.75 -1.47 5.21
N LEU A 235 -0.46 -1.74 5.40
CA LEU A 235 0.06 -3.06 5.81
C LEU A 235 -0.54 -3.51 7.14
N SER A 236 -0.73 -2.58 8.08
CA SER A 236 -1.31 -2.89 9.38
C SER A 236 -2.77 -3.33 9.27
N LYS A 237 -3.50 -3.08 8.17
CA LYS A 237 -4.87 -3.59 7.99
C LYS A 237 -4.93 -5.12 7.99
N LEU A 238 -3.86 -5.80 7.58
CA LEU A 238 -3.71 -7.26 7.67
C LEU A 238 -2.61 -7.60 8.67
N ARG A 239 -2.99 -8.07 9.87
CA ARG A 239 -2.04 -8.28 10.97
C ARG A 239 -2.45 -9.38 11.93
N VAL A 240 -1.44 -9.99 12.56
CA VAL A 240 -1.62 -10.81 13.77
C VAL A 240 -1.54 -9.89 14.99
N THR A 241 -2.36 -10.13 16.01
CA THR A 241 -2.29 -9.35 17.25
C THR A 241 -1.18 -9.86 18.17
N SER A 242 -0.35 -8.96 18.68
CA SER A 242 0.57 -9.27 19.78
C SER A 242 -0.20 -9.61 21.06
N GLY A 243 0.38 -10.45 21.93
CA GLY A 243 -0.29 -10.91 23.14
C GLY A 243 0.67 -11.43 24.19
N LYS A 244 0.18 -11.55 25.44
CA LYS A 244 0.88 -12.14 26.57
C LYS A 244 0.08 -13.35 27.07
N TYR A 245 0.76 -14.48 27.27
CA TYR A 245 0.12 -15.75 27.61
C TYR A 245 0.84 -16.42 28.78
N GLN A 246 0.05 -16.98 29.70
CA GLN A 246 0.55 -17.85 30.76
C GLN A 246 0.17 -19.29 30.41
N ILE A 247 1.16 -20.18 30.41
CA ILE A 247 0.98 -21.59 30.10
C ILE A 247 1.38 -22.41 31.32
N ALA A 248 0.48 -23.27 31.80
CA ALA A 248 0.72 -24.16 32.93
C ALA A 248 0.63 -25.65 32.56
N SER A 249 0.47 -25.95 31.27
CA SER A 249 0.34 -27.31 30.74
C SER A 249 1.45 -27.63 29.74
N GLU A 250 1.80 -28.90 29.59
CA GLU A 250 2.79 -29.35 28.60
C GLU A 250 2.32 -29.14 27.16
N THR A 251 1.01 -29.24 26.92
CA THR A 251 0.39 -29.00 25.62
C THR A 251 -0.87 -28.15 25.78
N GLY A 252 -1.27 -27.46 24.73
CA GLY A 252 -2.50 -26.67 24.74
C GLY A 252 -2.67 -25.81 23.49
N LYS A 253 -3.62 -24.88 23.56
CA LYS A 253 -3.92 -23.94 22.49
C LYS A 253 -3.91 -22.51 23.01
N VAL A 254 -3.16 -21.63 22.34
CA VAL A 254 -3.14 -20.19 22.63
C VAL A 254 -4.07 -19.47 21.66
N PRO A 255 -5.06 -18.70 22.13
CA PRO A 255 -5.91 -17.91 21.27
C PRO A 255 -5.14 -16.71 20.70
N VAL A 256 -4.97 -16.65 19.38
CA VAL A 256 -4.34 -15.54 18.68
C VAL A 256 -5.31 -14.95 17.67
N THR A 257 -5.48 -13.63 17.68
CA THR A 257 -6.39 -12.97 16.73
C THR A 257 -5.62 -12.55 15.48
N VAL A 258 -6.20 -12.80 14.32
CA VAL A 258 -5.73 -12.28 13.04
C VAL A 258 -6.81 -11.37 12.46
N ILE A 259 -6.40 -10.19 12.03
CA ILE A 259 -7.27 -9.11 11.60
C ILE A 259 -7.08 -8.93 10.09
N ASN A 260 -8.19 -8.95 9.36
CA ASN A 260 -8.27 -8.49 7.98
C ASN A 260 -9.19 -7.26 7.91
N GLY A 261 -8.61 -6.07 7.76
CA GLY A 261 -9.32 -4.81 7.57
C GLY A 261 -9.58 -4.44 6.11
N PHE A 262 -9.29 -5.33 5.15
CA PHE A 262 -9.62 -5.13 3.74
C PHE A 262 -11.06 -5.55 3.46
N SER A 263 -11.67 -4.94 2.43
CA SER A 263 -13.03 -5.26 1.98
C SER A 263 -13.12 -6.58 1.19
N VAL A 264 -12.01 -7.29 1.02
CA VAL A 264 -11.92 -8.57 0.32
C VAL A 264 -11.41 -9.66 1.27
N PRO A 265 -11.88 -10.92 1.13
CA PRO A 265 -11.30 -12.04 1.85
C PRO A 265 -9.86 -12.28 1.38
N VAL A 266 -9.04 -12.86 2.25
CA VAL A 266 -7.62 -13.14 1.98
C VAL A 266 -7.25 -14.55 2.41
N GLU A 267 -6.31 -15.15 1.69
CA GLU A 267 -5.68 -16.42 2.05
C GLU A 267 -4.21 -16.18 2.38
N VAL A 268 -3.77 -16.61 3.56
CA VAL A 268 -2.40 -16.35 4.04
C VAL A 268 -1.79 -17.53 4.79
N ASN A 269 -0.46 -17.53 4.89
CA ASN A 269 0.29 -18.39 5.79
C ASN A 269 0.72 -17.60 7.03
N ILE A 270 0.87 -18.25 8.18
CA ILE A 270 1.44 -17.66 9.40
C ILE A 270 2.67 -18.45 9.80
N LYS A 271 3.82 -17.80 9.65
CA LYS A 271 5.11 -18.31 10.12
C LYS A 271 5.27 -17.98 11.60
N LEU A 272 5.52 -19.00 12.41
CA LEU A 272 5.76 -18.90 13.84
C LEU A 272 7.22 -19.25 14.14
N THR A 273 7.96 -18.30 14.72
CA THR A 273 9.38 -18.46 15.04
C THR A 273 9.61 -18.24 16.53
N PRO A 274 9.80 -19.30 17.34
CA PRO A 274 10.22 -19.18 18.72
C PRO A 274 11.62 -18.55 18.82
N LEU A 275 11.82 -17.64 19.78
CA LEU A 275 13.15 -17.06 20.05
C LEU A 275 14.09 -18.02 20.81
N ASN A 276 13.55 -19.11 21.35
CA ASN A 276 14.31 -20.18 21.98
C ASN A 276 13.54 -21.51 21.93
N SER A 277 14.21 -22.61 22.27
CA SER A 277 13.65 -23.96 22.20
C SER A 277 12.73 -24.33 23.39
N ARG A 278 12.20 -23.37 24.17
CA ARG A 278 11.31 -23.68 25.31
C ARG A 278 9.90 -24.08 24.87
N VAL A 279 9.50 -23.69 23.66
CA VAL A 279 8.19 -24.00 23.07
C VAL A 279 8.39 -24.41 21.63
N GLN A 280 7.71 -25.49 21.24
CA GLN A 280 7.52 -25.88 19.86
C GLN A 280 6.15 -25.41 19.37
N VAL A 281 6.12 -24.83 18.18
CA VAL A 281 4.93 -24.32 17.49
C VAL A 281 4.96 -24.76 16.04
N THR A 282 3.78 -24.85 15.42
CA THR A 282 3.64 -25.26 14.02
C THR A 282 3.09 -24.10 13.19
N ASN A 283 3.70 -23.84 12.03
CA ASN A 283 3.21 -22.83 11.09
C ASN A 283 1.78 -23.15 10.62
N ILE A 284 1.00 -22.12 10.33
CA ILE A 284 -0.33 -22.27 9.74
C ILE A 284 -0.23 -21.98 8.25
N VAL A 285 -0.87 -22.82 7.45
CA VAL A 285 -0.89 -22.70 5.99
C VAL A 285 -2.32 -22.52 5.48
N ALA A 286 -2.48 -21.79 4.37
CA ALA A 286 -3.75 -21.58 3.67
C ALA A 286 -4.91 -21.13 4.60
N LEU A 287 -4.62 -20.20 5.52
CA LEU A 287 -5.63 -19.63 6.40
C LEU A 287 -6.50 -18.64 5.63
N GLN A 288 -7.78 -18.95 5.54
CA GLN A 288 -8.80 -18.05 5.02
C GLN A 288 -9.24 -17.06 6.08
N ILE A 289 -9.23 -15.76 5.75
CA ILE A 289 -9.67 -14.68 6.63
C ILE A 289 -10.71 -13.84 5.87
N PRO A 290 -11.98 -13.84 6.29
CA PRO A 290 -13.03 -13.06 5.63
C PRO A 290 -12.72 -11.56 5.58
N ALA A 291 -13.35 -10.85 4.64
CA ALA A 291 -13.29 -9.39 4.56
C ALA A 291 -13.73 -8.74 5.88
N ASN A 292 -13.09 -7.63 6.26
CA ASN A 292 -13.43 -6.82 7.43
C ASN A 292 -13.66 -7.63 8.73
N SER A 293 -12.85 -8.66 8.96
CA SER A 293 -13.07 -9.64 10.02
C SER A 293 -11.90 -9.75 11.00
N ARG A 294 -12.21 -10.31 12.17
CA ARG A 294 -11.22 -10.74 13.18
C ARG A 294 -11.41 -12.23 13.40
N THR A 295 -10.42 -13.02 13.03
CA THR A 295 -10.45 -14.48 13.15
C THR A 295 -9.60 -14.90 14.35
N GLN A 296 -10.20 -15.64 15.29
CA GLN A 296 -9.48 -16.20 16.42
C GLN A 296 -8.93 -17.58 16.05
N LEU A 297 -7.61 -17.71 16.10
CA LEU A 297 -6.87 -18.94 15.85
C LEU A 297 -6.47 -19.59 17.16
N ALA A 298 -6.59 -20.90 17.23
CA ALA A 298 -6.14 -21.67 18.38
C ALA A 298 -4.76 -22.29 18.06
N LEU A 299 -3.69 -21.56 18.37
CA LEU A 299 -2.32 -21.98 18.06
C LEU A 299 -1.91 -23.15 18.97
N PRO A 300 -1.66 -24.36 18.43
CA PRO A 300 -1.16 -25.45 19.23
C PRO A 300 0.30 -25.18 19.65
N PHE A 301 0.61 -25.50 20.90
CA PHE A 301 1.97 -25.44 21.42
C PHE A 301 2.33 -26.72 22.17
N THR A 302 3.63 -27.01 22.20
CA THR A 302 4.22 -28.03 23.05
C THR A 302 5.34 -27.37 23.85
N VAL A 303 5.29 -27.51 25.17
CA VAL A 303 6.29 -26.99 26.09
C VAL A 303 7.45 -27.98 26.20
N ILE A 304 8.67 -27.47 26.08
CA ILE A 304 9.91 -28.22 26.24
C ILE A 304 10.57 -27.88 27.58
N ALA A 305 10.51 -26.61 28.03
CA ALA A 305 11.07 -26.20 29.31
C ALA A 305 10.34 -25.01 29.94
N PRO A 306 10.28 -24.88 31.29
CA PRO A 306 9.71 -23.73 31.99
C PRO A 306 10.42 -22.40 31.69
N GLY A 307 9.79 -21.28 31.99
CA GLY A 307 10.36 -19.93 31.87
C GLY A 307 9.72 -19.08 30.77
N ALA A 308 10.28 -17.88 30.57
CA ALA A 308 9.77 -16.93 29.59
C ALA A 308 10.36 -17.17 28.18
N THR A 309 9.52 -17.01 27.16
CA THR A 309 9.91 -17.00 25.75
C THR A 309 9.02 -16.07 24.94
N THR A 310 9.40 -15.78 23.70
CA THR A 310 8.56 -15.05 22.74
C THR A 310 8.52 -15.84 21.45
N VAL A 311 7.33 -15.97 20.88
CA VAL A 311 7.13 -16.48 19.53
C VAL A 311 6.80 -15.30 18.63
N ILE A 312 7.59 -15.12 17.57
CA ILE A 312 7.30 -14.13 16.52
C ILE A 312 6.30 -14.78 15.55
N ALA A 313 5.14 -14.14 15.39
CA ALA A 313 4.16 -14.52 14.38
C ALA A 313 4.19 -13.53 13.22
N GLN A 314 4.40 -14.03 12.01
CA GLN A 314 4.53 -13.22 10.81
C GLN A 314 3.63 -13.78 9.71
N ILE A 315 2.82 -12.91 9.09
CA ILE A 315 2.03 -13.29 7.92
C ILE A 315 2.96 -13.41 6.72
N THR A 316 2.76 -14.45 5.92
CA THR A 316 3.49 -14.74 4.69
C THR A 316 2.55 -15.10 3.54
N ASN A 317 2.95 -14.83 2.31
CA ASN A 317 2.27 -15.38 1.13
C ASN A 317 2.62 -16.87 0.93
N LYS A 318 2.10 -17.47 -0.14
CA LYS A 318 2.42 -18.84 -0.55
C LYS A 318 3.90 -19.06 -0.88
N ASP A 319 4.60 -18.00 -1.31
CA ASP A 319 6.00 -18.04 -1.73
C ASP A 319 6.98 -17.80 -0.55
N GLY A 320 6.44 -17.43 0.62
CA GLY A 320 7.20 -17.19 1.86
C GLY A 320 7.60 -15.74 2.12
N ASP A 321 7.20 -14.79 1.27
CA ASP A 321 7.45 -13.36 1.48
C ASP A 321 6.68 -12.84 2.67
N PHE A 322 7.32 -12.02 3.51
CA PHE A 322 6.69 -11.42 4.67
C PHE A 322 5.71 -10.31 4.29
N ILE A 323 4.53 -10.36 4.90
CA ILE A 323 3.47 -9.36 4.71
C ILE A 323 3.19 -8.68 6.03
N GLY A 324 3.27 -7.35 6.03
CA GLY A 324 2.91 -6.52 7.16
C GLY A 324 3.77 -6.73 8.41
N PRO A 325 3.33 -6.20 9.57
CA PRO A 325 4.12 -6.20 10.79
C PRO A 325 4.15 -7.58 11.46
N SER A 326 5.28 -7.89 12.10
CA SER A 326 5.41 -9.06 12.98
C SER A 326 4.68 -8.86 14.31
N ALA A 327 3.97 -9.87 14.79
CA ALA A 327 3.40 -9.90 16.13
C ALA A 327 4.32 -10.62 17.12
N LYS A 328 4.36 -10.12 18.36
CA LYS A 328 5.11 -10.75 19.45
C LYS A 328 4.14 -11.44 20.39
N LEU A 329 4.25 -12.76 20.49
CA LEU A 329 3.50 -13.59 21.43
C LEU A 329 4.42 -13.90 22.61
N ALA A 330 4.32 -13.12 23.68
CA ALA A 330 5.11 -13.33 24.89
C ALA A 330 4.47 -14.45 25.70
N ILE A 331 5.22 -15.52 25.94
CA ILE A 331 4.75 -16.72 26.62
C ILE A 331 5.55 -16.90 27.89
N ASN A 332 4.86 -17.03 29.02
CA ASN A 332 5.46 -17.39 30.30
C ASN A 332 4.96 -18.77 30.72
N ILE A 333 5.89 -19.67 30.99
CA ILE A 333 5.64 -21.10 31.18
C ILE A 333 5.95 -21.47 32.62
N THR A 334 4.94 -21.95 33.32
CA THR A 334 5.05 -22.46 34.70
C THR A 334 4.55 -23.90 34.71
N LEU A 335 5.46 -24.85 34.49
CA LEU A 335 5.12 -26.27 34.64
C LEU A 335 5.17 -26.63 36.13
N PHE A 336 4.08 -27.20 36.62
CA PHE A 336 4.04 -27.83 37.94
C PHE A 336 4.37 -29.31 37.77
N ASP A 337 5.32 -29.83 38.54
CA ASP A 337 5.60 -31.26 38.53
C ASP A 337 4.40 -32.01 39.12
N SER A 338 3.71 -32.79 38.29
CA SER A 338 2.55 -33.60 38.69
C SER A 338 2.88 -34.55 39.84
N LYS A 339 4.14 -34.96 40.02
CA LYS A 339 4.57 -35.80 41.14
C LYS A 339 4.47 -35.02 42.46
N VAL A 340 4.86 -33.74 42.47
CA VAL A 340 4.79 -32.89 43.68
C VAL A 340 3.35 -32.69 44.12
N THR A 341 2.42 -32.53 43.16
CA THR A 341 0.97 -32.48 43.46
C THR A 341 0.49 -33.79 44.08
N TRP A 342 0.90 -34.95 43.57
CA TRP A 342 0.54 -36.23 44.17
C TRP A 342 1.15 -36.46 45.55
N PHE A 343 2.41 -36.07 45.75
CA PHE A 343 3.07 -36.15 47.06
C PHE A 343 2.37 -35.26 48.10
N THR A 344 2.00 -34.04 47.74
CA THR A 344 1.31 -33.12 48.66
C THR A 344 -0.09 -33.60 49.01
N ILE A 345 -0.86 -34.12 48.04
CA ILE A 345 -2.16 -34.75 48.29
C ILE A 345 -2.01 -35.99 49.18
N GLY A 346 -1.05 -36.87 48.86
CA GLY A 346 -0.78 -38.07 49.67
C GLY A 346 -0.39 -37.75 51.10
N ALA A 347 0.48 -36.75 51.30
CA ALA A 347 0.87 -36.28 52.63
C ALA A 347 -0.32 -35.67 53.40
N ALA A 348 -1.18 -34.90 52.73
CA ALA A 348 -2.38 -34.34 53.35
C ALA A 348 -3.36 -35.43 53.81
N ILE A 349 -3.56 -36.48 53.01
CA ILE A 349 -4.39 -37.64 53.37
C ILE A 349 -3.79 -38.36 54.58
N LEU A 350 -2.48 -38.59 54.59
CA LEU A 350 -1.80 -39.23 55.73
C LEU A 350 -1.93 -38.41 57.02
N LEU A 351 -1.77 -37.10 56.95
CA LEU A 351 -1.97 -36.21 58.11
C LEU A 351 -3.42 -36.26 58.60
N PHE A 352 -4.39 -36.33 57.69
CA PHE A 352 -5.80 -36.45 58.06
C PHE A 352 -6.09 -37.77 58.80
N ILE A 353 -5.54 -38.89 58.32
CA ILE A 353 -5.65 -40.20 58.99
C ILE A 353 -4.96 -40.18 60.36
N ALA A 354 -3.78 -39.57 60.46
CA ALA A 354 -3.06 -39.41 61.72
C ALA A 354 -3.85 -38.58 62.74
N ALA A 355 -4.50 -37.50 62.31
CA ALA A 355 -5.35 -36.68 63.16
C ALA A 355 -6.61 -37.44 63.64
N LEU A 356 -7.24 -38.22 62.75
CA LEU A 356 -8.39 -39.06 63.11
C LEU A 356 -8.01 -40.13 64.14
N THR A 357 -6.89 -40.82 63.91
CA THR A 357 -6.40 -41.86 64.81
C THR A 357 -5.96 -41.30 66.16
N GLN A 358 -5.30 -40.13 66.20
CA GLN A 358 -5.02 -39.43 67.46
C GLN A 358 -6.30 -39.05 68.22
N THR A 359 -7.33 -38.58 67.52
CA THR A 359 -8.61 -38.20 68.13
C THR A 359 -9.31 -39.42 68.76
N ILE A 360 -9.38 -40.54 68.03
CA ILE A 360 -9.96 -41.79 68.53
C ILE A 360 -9.15 -42.34 69.72
N ARG A 361 -7.81 -42.30 69.64
CA ARG A 361 -6.92 -42.77 70.71
C ARG A 361 -7.06 -41.90 71.97
N ARG A 362 -7.24 -40.59 71.82
CA ARG A 362 -7.50 -39.66 72.93
C ARG A 362 -8.84 -39.93 73.62
N ILE A 363 -9.89 -40.23 72.85
CA ILE A 363 -11.22 -40.58 73.39
C ILE A 363 -11.19 -41.94 74.11
N ARG A 364 -10.45 -42.93 73.59
CA ARG A 364 -10.29 -44.24 74.25
C ARG A 364 -9.47 -44.15 75.55
N LYS A 365 -8.42 -43.31 75.59
CA LYS A 365 -7.58 -43.17 76.80
C LYS A 365 -8.33 -42.46 77.95
N GLY A 366 -9.20 -41.51 77.64
CA GLY A 366 -10.10 -40.88 78.63
C GLY A 366 -11.20 -41.79 79.19
N ARG A 367 -11.33 -43.02 78.66
CA ARG A 367 -12.31 -44.02 79.11
C ARG A 367 -11.74 -45.08 80.05
N ASN A 368 -10.41 -45.17 80.18
CA ASN A 368 -9.71 -46.11 81.06
C ASN A 368 -9.22 -45.48 82.38
N GLU A 369 -9.53 -44.22 82.66
CA GLU A 369 -9.25 -43.56 83.96
C GLU A 369 -10.51 -43.49 84.87
N LYS A 370 -11.58 -44.24 84.53
CA LYS A 370 -12.82 -44.34 85.32
C LYS A 370 -13.28 -45.79 85.58
N GLN A 371 -12.34 -46.68 85.90
CA GLN A 371 -12.66 -47.94 86.60
C GLN A 371 -11.80 -48.07 87.85
#